data_AF-A0A501QG82-F1
#
_entry.id   AF-A0A501QG82-F1
#
_cell.length_a   1.000
_cell.length_b   1.000
_cell.length_c   1.000
_cell.angle_alpha   90.00
_cell.angle_beta   90.00
_cell.angle_gamma   90.00
#
_symmetry.space_group_name_H-M   'P 1'
#
loop_
_entity.id
_entity.type
_entity.pdbx_description
1 polymer ?
#
loop_
_entity_poly.entity_id
_entity_poly.type
_entity_poly.pdbx_seq_one_letter_code
_entity_poly.pdbx_strand_id
1 'polypeptide(L)' 'MKPTFIELMAGNITWVIHEGEHYFVVNEIRQKYADLKFPPDKMVKLPVGGFMVNVIKAEDIEEMTEFDKNVVKFMKHKK' A
#
# COMPACT_ATOMS: atom_id res chain seq x y z
N MET A 1 -11.23 9.06 9.25
CA MET A 1 -10.01 9.75 8.77
C MET A 1 -9.30 8.79 7.84
N LYS A 2 -8.86 9.23 6.65
CA LYS A 2 -8.18 8.37 5.67
C LYS A 2 -6.72 8.22 6.05
N PRO A 3 -6.11 7.03 5.97
CA PRO A 3 -4.73 6.83 6.41
C PRO A 3 -3.71 7.36 5.42
N THR A 4 -2.66 7.95 5.95
CA THR A 4 -1.43 8.34 5.26
C THR A 4 -0.51 7.13 5.02
N PHE A 5 0.50 7.28 4.17
CA PHE A 5 1.53 6.26 3.93
C PHE A 5 2.25 5.89 5.23
N ILE A 6 2.56 6.92 6.01
CA ILE A 6 3.24 6.77 7.30
C ILE A 6 2.35 6.02 8.28
N GLU A 7 1.04 6.29 8.31
CA GLU A 7 0.11 5.57 9.18
C GLU A 7 -0.06 4.10 8.76
N LEU A 8 -0.05 3.78 7.46
CA LEU A 8 -0.08 2.38 7.01
C LEU A 8 1.20 1.64 7.42
N MET A 9 2.36 2.29 7.26
CA MET A 9 3.66 1.74 7.66
C MET A 9 3.78 1.58 9.18
N ALA A 10 3.36 2.58 9.95
CA ALA A 10 3.37 2.55 11.42
C ALA A 10 2.28 1.65 12.00
N GLY A 11 1.18 1.50 11.25
CA GLY A 11 0.02 0.72 11.61
C GLY A 11 0.20 -0.78 11.51
N ASN A 12 1.43 -1.30 11.42
CA ASN A 12 1.72 -2.74 11.36
C ASN A 12 0.92 -3.45 10.25
N ILE A 13 0.71 -2.78 9.12
CA ILE A 13 0.17 -3.38 7.90
C ILE A 13 1.34 -4.05 7.17
N THR A 14 1.16 -5.30 6.79
CA THR A 14 2.14 -6.04 6.01
C THR A 14 2.35 -5.38 4.65
N TRP A 15 3.61 -5.15 4.28
CA TRP A 15 4.01 -4.60 3.00
C TRP A 15 5.20 -5.36 2.41
N VAL A 16 5.35 -5.28 1.09
CA VAL A 16 6.45 -5.87 0.34
C VAL A 16 6.96 -4.91 -0.72
N ILE A 17 8.23 -5.07 -1.09
CA ILE A 17 8.81 -4.37 -2.25
C ILE A 17 8.84 -5.34 -3.41
N HIS A 18 8.22 -4.95 -4.52
CA HIS A 18 8.25 -5.69 -5.78
C HIS A 18 8.58 -4.72 -6.91
N GLU A 19 9.56 -5.06 -7.74
CA GLU A 19 10.05 -4.20 -8.84
C GLU A 19 10.45 -2.77 -8.41
N GLY A 20 10.89 -2.60 -7.15
CA GLY A 20 11.28 -1.30 -6.59
C GLY A 20 10.10 -0.46 -6.09
N GLU A 21 8.90 -1.02 -6.03
CA GLU A 21 7.68 -0.33 -5.62
C GLU A 21 7.11 -0.96 -4.35
N HIS A 22 6.49 -0.13 -3.50
CA HIS A 22 5.92 -0.57 -2.23
C HIS A 22 4.47 -1.00 -2.44
N TYR A 23 4.16 -2.22 -2.00
CA TYR A 23 2.83 -2.80 -2.05
C TYR A 23 2.37 -3.15 -0.64
N PHE A 24 1.12 -2.84 -0.32
CA PHE A 24 0.49 -3.16 0.97
C PHE A 24 -0.55 -4.26 0.82
N VAL A 25 -0.68 -5.11 1.84
CA VAL A 25 -1.68 -6.17 1.87
C VAL A 25 -3.09 -5.58 2.04
N VAL A 26 -3.93 -5.76 1.02
CA VAL A 26 -5.26 -5.12 0.95
C VAL A 26 -6.18 -5.59 2.08
N ASN A 27 -6.15 -6.88 2.42
CA ASN A 27 -7.02 -7.44 3.45
C ASN A 27 -6.76 -6.82 4.83
N GLU A 28 -5.50 -6.56 5.18
CA GLU A 28 -5.16 -5.93 6.45
C GLU A 28 -5.58 -4.46 6.50
N ILE A 29 -5.43 -3.74 5.37
CA ILE A 29 -5.94 -2.36 5.28
C ILE A 29 -7.46 -2.37 5.47
N ARG A 30 -8.21 -3.27 4.83
CA ARG A 30 -9.67 -3.37 4.99
C ARG A 30 -10.10 -3.68 6.42
N GLN A 31 -9.33 -4.48 7.15
CA GLN A 31 -9.62 -4.80 8.55
C GLN A 31 -9.48 -3.56 9.45
N LYS A 32 -8.52 -2.67 9.17
CA LYS A 32 -8.30 -1.46 9.95
C LYS A 32 -9.11 -0.25 9.46
N TYR A 33 -9.35 -0.20 8.16
CA TYR A 33 -9.98 0.89 7.44
C TYR A 33 -11.05 0.32 6.50
N ALA A 34 -12.19 -0.05 7.07
CA ALA A 34 -13.28 -0.71 6.32
C ALA A 34 -13.86 0.17 5.19
N ASP A 35 -13.79 1.49 5.32
CA ASP A 35 -14.34 2.46 4.36
C ASP A 35 -13.45 2.67 3.12
N LEU A 36 -12.21 2.19 3.16
CA LEU A 36 -11.24 2.36 2.08
C LEU A 36 -11.61 1.48 0.88
N LYS A 37 -11.82 2.13 -0.26
CA LYS A 37 -12.07 1.46 -1.54
C LYS A 37 -10.77 1.31 -2.32
N PHE A 38 -10.64 0.16 -2.99
CA PHE A 38 -9.47 -0.18 -3.79
C PHE A 38 -9.93 -0.50 -5.22
N PRO A 39 -9.34 0.13 -6.25
CA PRO A 39 -9.64 -0.19 -7.63
C PRO A 39 -9.26 -1.66 -7.95
N PRO A 40 -10.20 -2.49 -8.45
CA PRO A 40 -9.92 -3.91 -8.73
C PRO A 40 -8.80 -4.13 -9.74
N ASP A 41 -8.64 -3.22 -10.69
CA ASP A 41 -7.61 -3.23 -11.74
C ASP A 41 -6.20 -2.90 -11.22
N LYS A 42 -6.11 -2.27 -10.04
CA LYS A 42 -4.84 -1.90 -9.40
C LYS A 42 -4.36 -2.91 -8.36
N MET A 43 -5.21 -3.87 -8.01
CA MET A 43 -4.84 -4.95 -7.09
C MET A 43 -4.13 -6.06 -7.84
N VAL A 44 -2.97 -6.47 -7.33
CA VAL A 44 -2.18 -7.59 -7.87
C VAL A 44 -1.99 -8.65 -6.80
N LYS A 45 -1.68 -9.89 -7.20
CA LYS A 45 -1.35 -10.96 -6.25
C LYS A 45 0.15 -11.13 -6.16
N LEU A 46 0.73 -10.93 -4.99
CA LEU A 46 2.15 -11.14 -4.73
C LEU A 46 2.36 -12.20 -3.63
N PRO A 47 3.48 -12.93 -3.67
CA PRO A 47 3.85 -13.84 -2.59
C PRO A 47 4.30 -13.05 -1.36
N VAL A 48 3.60 -13.22 -0.24
CA VAL A 48 3.92 -12.61 1.05
C VAL A 48 3.86 -13.70 2.12
N GLY A 49 4.97 -13.93 2.84
CA GLY A 49 5.03 -14.97 3.88
C GLY A 49 4.72 -16.40 3.39
N GLY A 50 4.94 -16.69 2.10
CA GLY A 50 4.67 -18.00 1.50
C GLY A 50 3.25 -18.16 0.92
N PHE A 51 2.39 -17.15 1.01
CA PHE A 51 1.03 -17.18 0.45
C PHE A 51 0.85 -16.12 -0.63
N MET A 52 0.03 -16.43 -1.64
CA MET A 52 -0.37 -15.44 -2.65
C MET A 52 -1.50 -14.59 -2.07
N VAL A 53 -1.23 -13.31 -1.83
CA VAL A 53 -2.19 -12.36 -1.23
C VAL A 53 -2.44 -11.19 -2.16
N ASN A 54 -3.64 -10.61 -2.08
CA ASN A 54 -3.95 -9.39 -2.80
C ASN A 54 -3.23 -8.21 -2.15
N VAL A 55 -2.44 -7.51 -2.96
CA VAL A 55 -1.73 -6.31 -2.57
C VAL A 55 -2.10 -5.17 -3.50
N ILE A 56 -1.92 -3.94 -3.01
CA ILE A 56 -2.07 -2.74 -3.82
C ILE A 56 -0.83 -1.87 -3.65
N LYS A 57 -0.42 -1.26 -4.76
CA LYS A 57 0.68 -0.33 -4.78
C LYS A 57 0.35 0.90 -3.95
N ALA A 58 1.31 1.39 -3.16
CA ALA A 58 1.12 2.57 -2.33
C ALA A 58 0.51 3.75 -3.11
N GLU A 59 1.06 4.09 -4.27
CA GLU A 59 0.58 5.23 -5.08
C GLU A 59 -0.81 5.07 -5.68
N ASP A 60 -1.30 3.83 -5.85
CA ASP A 60 -2.63 3.53 -6.41
C ASP A 60 -3.74 3.51 -5.34
N ILE A 61 -3.38 3.68 -4.07
CA ILE A 61 -4.36 3.95 -3.01
C ILE A 61 -4.85 5.38 -3.22
N GLU A 62 -5.95 5.52 -3.96
CA GLU A 62 -6.53 6.81 -4.42
C GLU A 62 -6.70 7.84 -3.30
N GLU A 63 -6.89 7.34 -2.08
CA GLU A 63 -7.20 8.13 -0.89
C GLU A 63 -5.97 8.65 -0.13
N MET A 64 -4.76 8.39 -0.63
CA MET A 64 -3.53 8.95 -0.07
C MET A 64 -3.38 10.43 -0.40
N THR A 65 -2.89 11.21 0.58
CA THR A 65 -2.68 12.64 0.39
C THR A 65 -1.58 12.91 -0.65
N GLU A 66 -1.57 14.08 -1.27
CA GLU A 66 -0.47 14.46 -2.19
C GLU A 66 0.90 14.43 -1.50
N PHE A 67 0.94 14.68 -0.18
CA PHE A 67 2.14 14.53 0.64
C PHE A 67 2.66 13.09 0.62
N ASP A 68 1.79 12.10 0.79
CA ASP A 68 2.13 10.68 0.74
C ASP A 68 2.67 10.26 -0.63
N LYS A 69 2.04 10.75 -1.71
CA LYS A 69 2.50 10.50 -3.09
C LYS A 69 3.91 11.06 -3.32
N ASN A 70 4.22 12.21 -2.73
CA ASN A 70 5.57 12.78 -2.80
C ASN A 70 6.58 11.96 -2.00
N VAL A 71 6.26 11.50 -0.78
CA VAL A 71 7.15 10.64 0.02
C VAL A 71 7.49 9.34 -0.71
N VAL A 72 6.50 8.68 -1.31
CA VAL A 72 6.71 7.45 -2.09
C VAL A 72 7.63 7.71 -3.29
N LYS A 73 7.47 8.84 -3.99
CA LYS A 73 8.36 9.25 -5.08
C LYS A 73 9.80 9.50 -4.61
N PHE A 74 9.98 10.17 -3.46
CA PHE A 74 11.31 10.40 -2.89
C PHE A 74 12.01 9.09 -2.50
N MET A 75 11.28 8.08 -2.01
CA MET A 75 11.85 6.77 -1.69
C MET A 75 12.29 5.99 -2.94
N LYS A 76 11.61 6.14 -4.08
CA LYS A 76 12.03 5.52 -5.36
C LYS A 76 13.39 6.02 -5.87
N HIS A 77 13.78 7.25 -5.53
CA HIS A 77 15.02 7.87 -6.02
C HIS A 77 16.26 7.66 -5.15
N LYS A 78 16.14 7.01 -3.99
CA LYS A 78 17.28 6.73 -3.10
C LYS A 78 18.03 5.43 -3.39
N LYS A 79 18.01 4.95 -4.64
CA LYS A 79 18.75 3.76 -5.08
C LYS A 79 20.07 4.13 -5.74
#